data_AF-A0A520TQ98-F1
#
_entry.id   AF-A0A520TQ98-F1
#
_cell.length_a   1.000
_cell.length_b   1.000
_cell.length_c   1.000
_cell.angle_alpha   90.00
_cell.angle_beta   90.00
_cell.angle_gamma   90.00
#
_symmetry.space_group_name_H-M   'P 1'
#
loop_
_entity.id
_entity.type
_entity.pdbx_description
1 polymer ?
#
loop_
_entity_poly.entity_id
_entity_poly.type
_entity_poly.pdbx_seq_one_letter_code
_entity_poly.pdbx_strand_id
1 'polypeptide(L)'
;MSKPYLKKLSRLGYQFWVPKNFQQDKPNKDLIFYLLDKKTLFSAPVKELHDYPRFLDSIRKILRLTKKEVVQIDKEEALLIQYDLVIDFSQQGLFKASKTIKFDSIGLLSKNKELKQDFYTELIN
;
A
#
# COMPACT_ATOMS: atom_id res chain seq x y z
N MET A 1 2.31 21.02 -10.13
CA MET A 1 3.36 22.03 -10.41
C MET A 1 3.09 22.70 -11.75
N SER A 2 3.29 24.02 -11.86
CA SER A 2 3.00 24.75 -13.10
C SER A 2 3.99 24.39 -14.21
N LYS A 3 3.50 24.28 -15.45
CA LYS A 3 4.26 23.96 -16.68
C LYS A 3 5.58 24.77 -16.89
N PRO A 4 5.71 26.05 -16.46
CA PRO A 4 6.94 26.82 -16.66
C PRO A 4 8.16 26.26 -15.92
N TYR A 5 7.95 25.65 -14.74
CA TYR A 5 9.05 25.17 -13.90
C TYR A 5 9.73 23.93 -14.51
N LEU A 6 8.93 23.05 -15.11
CA LEU A 6 9.41 21.84 -15.80
C LEU A 6 10.30 22.19 -17.02
N LYS A 7 9.98 23.26 -17.76
CA LYS A 7 10.80 23.74 -18.88
C LYS A 7 12.18 24.23 -18.41
N LYS A 8 12.24 24.94 -17.28
CA LYS A 8 13.51 25.44 -16.71
C LYS A 8 14.43 24.29 -16.33
N LEU A 9 13.88 23.22 -15.75
CA LEU A 9 14.64 22.04 -15.34
C LEU A 9 15.14 21.21 -16.54
N SER A 10 14.34 21.08 -17.61
CA SER A 10 14.79 20.38 -18.83
C SER A 10 15.99 21.07 -19.51
N ARG A 11 16.05 22.40 -19.48
CA ARG A 11 17.18 23.18 -20.04
C ARG A 11 18.48 23.01 -19.25
N LEU A 12 18.39 22.58 -18.00
CA LEU A 12 19.53 22.34 -17.11
C LEU A 12 20.03 20.88 -17.19
N GLY A 13 19.56 20.10 -18.17
CA GLY A 13 20.03 18.73 -18.40
C GLY A 13 19.33 17.65 -17.57
N TYR A 14 18.32 18.02 -16.77
CA TYR A 14 17.53 17.04 -16.02
C TYR A 14 16.56 16.30 -16.96
N GLN A 15 16.72 14.98 -17.05
CA GLN A 15 15.78 14.10 -17.74
C GLN A 15 14.74 13.56 -16.75
N PHE A 16 13.47 13.83 -17.02
CA PHE A 16 12.36 13.32 -16.23
C PHE A 16 11.72 12.15 -16.95
N TRP A 17 11.78 10.97 -16.34
CA TRP A 17 11.04 9.81 -16.80
C TRP A 17 9.59 9.96 -16.34
N VAL A 18 8.68 10.13 -17.30
CA VAL A 18 7.23 10.02 -17.07
C VAL A 18 6.80 8.66 -17.62
N PRO A 19 6.17 7.79 -16.82
CA PRO A 19 5.63 6.53 -17.32
C PRO A 19 4.58 6.81 -18.41
N LYS A 20 4.72 6.16 -19.57
CA LYS A 20 3.85 6.40 -20.74
C LYS A 20 2.44 5.80 -20.65
N ASN A 21 2.09 5.05 -19.62
CA ASN A 21 0.78 4.39 -19.50
C ASN A 21 0.11 4.72 -18.17
N PHE A 22 -0.35 5.96 -18.00
CA PHE A 22 -1.38 6.30 -17.02
C PHE A 22 -2.70 6.51 -17.79
N GLN A 23 -3.30 5.40 -18.23
CA GLN A 23 -4.68 5.42 -18.71
C GLN A 23 -5.61 5.23 -17.50
N GLN A 24 -6.30 6.32 -17.14
CA GLN A 24 -7.55 6.26 -16.40
C GLN A 24 -8.62 5.66 -17.31
N ASP A 25 -9.24 4.56 -16.87
CA ASP A 25 -10.70 4.33 -16.90
C ASP A 25 -11.04 2.86 -16.65
N LYS A 26 -11.64 2.58 -15.47
CA LYS A 26 -12.90 1.80 -15.27
C LYS A 26 -13.09 1.43 -13.79
N PRO A 27 -14.34 1.38 -13.31
CA PRO A 27 -14.67 1.28 -11.89
C PRO A 27 -14.49 -0.17 -11.39
N ASN A 28 -13.30 -0.46 -10.83
CA ASN A 28 -13.03 -1.48 -9.79
C ASN A 28 -11.53 -1.70 -9.47
N LYS A 29 -10.60 -0.83 -9.90
CA LYS A 29 -9.23 -1.28 -10.22
C LYS A 29 -8.04 -0.74 -9.44
N ASP A 30 -8.20 0.12 -8.44
CA ASP A 30 -7.04 0.77 -7.82
C ASP A 30 -6.72 0.18 -6.44
N LEU A 31 -6.61 -1.14 -6.30
CA LEU A 31 -6.05 -1.77 -5.08
C LEU A 31 -4.67 -2.37 -5.38
N ILE A 32 -3.73 -2.16 -4.46
CA ILE A 32 -2.42 -2.82 -4.48
C ILE A 32 -2.38 -3.82 -3.33
N PHE A 33 -1.79 -4.98 -3.61
CA PHE A 33 -1.65 -6.09 -2.69
C PHE A 33 -0.17 -6.37 -2.44
N TYR A 34 0.21 -6.51 -1.17
CA TYR A 34 1.53 -6.97 -0.79
C TYR A 34 1.44 -8.22 0.07
N LEU A 35 2.19 -9.23 -0.32
CA LEU A 35 2.50 -10.39 0.49
C LEU A 35 3.67 -10.04 1.40
N LEU A 36 3.43 -10.10 2.70
CA LEU A 36 4.40 -9.87 3.77
C LEU A 36 4.75 -11.21 4.42
N ASP A 37 6.02 -11.57 4.41
CA ASP A 37 6.57 -12.83 4.95
C ASP A 37 5.82 -14.09 4.49
N LYS A 38 5.36 -14.08 3.24
CA LYS A 38 4.60 -15.18 2.60
C LYS A 38 3.29 -15.59 3.29
N LYS A 39 2.86 -14.90 4.34
CA LYS A 39 1.73 -15.31 5.20
C LYS A 39 0.73 -14.21 5.51
N THR A 40 1.13 -12.96 5.37
CA THR A 40 0.31 -11.79 5.67
C THR A 40 0.00 -11.02 4.41
N LEU A 41 -1.26 -10.66 4.21
CA LEU A 41 -1.69 -9.83 3.09
C LEU A 41 -1.92 -8.39 3.55
N PHE A 42 -1.38 -7.43 2.80
CA PHE A 42 -1.72 -6.03 2.92
C PHE A 42 -2.46 -5.56 1.67
N SER A 43 -3.65 -4.99 1.83
CA SER A 43 -4.43 -4.41 0.73
C SER A 43 -4.76 -2.96 0.98
N ALA A 44 -4.52 -2.09 0.00
CA ALA A 44 -4.88 -0.68 0.09
C ALA A 44 -5.14 -0.04 -1.29
N PRO A 45 -5.91 1.05 -1.35
CA PRO A 45 -6.03 1.83 -2.57
C PRO A 45 -4.68 2.37 -3.09
N VAL A 46 -4.47 2.33 -4.41
CA VAL A 46 -3.26 2.87 -5.08
C VAL A 46 -3.02 4.32 -4.66
N LYS A 47 -4.09 5.12 -4.64
CA LYS A 47 -4.04 6.53 -4.23
C LYS A 47 -3.53 6.70 -2.80
N GLU A 48 -4.03 5.88 -1.87
CA GLU A 48 -3.59 5.91 -0.47
C GLU A 48 -2.10 5.57 -0.35
N LEU A 49 -1.62 4.55 -1.06
CA LEU A 49 -0.20 4.20 -1.06
C LEU A 49 0.68 5.27 -1.71
N HIS A 50 0.18 5.95 -2.75
CA HIS A 50 0.87 7.06 -3.38
C HIS A 50 1.00 8.27 -2.44
N ASP A 51 -0.07 8.59 -1.70
CA ASP A 51 -0.09 9.72 -0.76
C ASP A 51 0.75 9.41 0.50
N TYR A 52 0.97 8.13 0.81
CA TYR A 52 1.71 7.66 1.98
C TYR A 52 2.83 6.65 1.62
N PRO A 53 3.87 7.04 0.85
CA PRO A 53 4.85 6.12 0.27
C PRO A 53 5.74 5.42 1.30
N ARG A 54 5.87 5.98 2.51
CA ARG A 54 6.65 5.38 3.63
C ARG A 54 5.83 4.43 4.51
N PHE A 55 4.55 4.28 4.23
CA PHE A 55 3.66 3.50 5.08
C PHE A 55 4.05 2.03 5.08
N LEU A 56 4.21 1.43 3.89
CA LEU A 56 4.64 0.03 3.74
C LEU A 56 6.01 -0.22 4.38
N ASP A 57 6.96 0.70 4.24
CA ASP A 57 8.25 0.62 4.90
C ASP A 57 8.14 0.62 6.44
N SER A 58 7.15 1.33 6.98
CA SER A 58 6.88 1.38 8.42
C SER A 58 6.28 0.06 8.92
N ILE A 59 5.29 -0.49 8.20
CA ILE A 59 4.73 -1.83 8.48
C ILE A 59 5.84 -2.88 8.45
N ARG A 60 6.68 -2.84 7.42
CA ARG A 60 7.82 -3.74 7.27
C ARG A 60 8.73 -3.70 8.49
N LYS A 61 9.05 -2.51 9.01
CA LYS A 61 9.87 -2.34 10.21
C LYS A 61 9.22 -2.89 11.48
N ILE A 62 7.92 -2.65 11.65
CA ILE A 62 7.16 -3.14 12.82
C ILE A 62 7.17 -4.67 12.84
N LEU A 63 6.92 -5.28 11.69
CA LEU A 63 6.94 -6.73 11.51
C LEU A 63 8.37 -7.32 11.40
N ARG A 64 9.41 -6.49 11.52
CA ARG A 64 10.84 -6.87 11.42
C ARG A 64 11.21 -7.59 10.10
N LEU A 65 10.56 -7.24 9.01
CA LEU A 65 10.75 -7.84 7.70
C LEU A 65 11.85 -7.13 6.87
N THR A 66 12.48 -7.88 5.98
CA THR A 66 13.41 -7.38 4.97
C THR A 66 12.69 -7.08 3.65
N LYS A 67 13.36 -6.38 2.73
CA LYS A 67 12.79 -6.06 1.40
C LYS A 67 12.42 -7.30 0.58
N LYS A 68 13.12 -8.43 0.77
CA LYS A 68 12.88 -9.68 0.03
C LYS A 68 11.63 -10.41 0.53
N GLU A 69 11.19 -10.12 1.75
CA GLU A 69 10.00 -10.70 2.39
C GLU A 69 8.73 -9.90 2.08
N VAL A 70 8.83 -8.84 1.28
CA VAL A 70 7.70 -8.04 0.82
C VAL A 70 7.61 -8.13 -0.69
N VAL A 71 6.55 -8.76 -1.18
CA VAL A 71 6.33 -8.98 -2.62
C VAL A 71 5.00 -8.39 -3.01
N GLN A 72 4.97 -7.58 -4.06
CA GLN A 72 3.70 -7.15 -4.64
C GLN A 72 3.09 -8.31 -5.43
N ILE A 73 1.83 -8.63 -5.17
CA ILE A 73 1.07 -9.68 -5.86
C ILE A 73 -0.15 -9.07 -6.53
N ASP A 74 -0.72 -9.76 -7.51
CA ASP A 74 -1.99 -9.33 -8.11
C ASP A 74 -3.20 -9.83 -7.31
N LYS A 75 -4.39 -9.36 -7.71
CA LYS A 75 -5.64 -9.69 -7.02
C LYS A 75 -6.01 -11.18 -7.13
N GLU A 76 -5.76 -11.80 -8.28
CA GLU A 76 -6.16 -13.17 -8.53
C GLU A 76 -5.32 -14.11 -7.66
N GLU A 77 -4.01 -13.89 -7.61
CA GLU A 77 -3.10 -14.56 -6.68
C GLU A 77 -3.53 -14.32 -5.23
N ALA A 78 -3.87 -13.07 -4.89
CA ALA A 78 -4.27 -12.72 -3.54
C ALA A 78 -5.51 -13.50 -3.05
N LEU A 79 -6.45 -13.82 -3.93
CA LEU A 79 -7.70 -14.52 -3.58
C LEU A 79 -7.56 -16.04 -3.46
N LEU A 80 -6.49 -16.63 -4.01
CA LEU A 80 -6.27 -18.09 -4.03
C LEU A 80 -5.57 -18.61 -2.77
N ILE A 81 -4.91 -17.73 -2.02
CA ILE A 81 -4.10 -18.09 -0.85
C ILE A 81 -4.91 -17.84 0.44
N GLN A 82 -4.73 -18.71 1.43
CA GLN A 82 -5.19 -18.47 2.80
C GLN A 82 -4.07 -17.80 3.60
N TYR A 83 -4.39 -16.68 4.25
CA TYR A 83 -3.44 -15.93 5.05
C TYR A 83 -3.65 -16.13 6.54
N ASP A 84 -2.57 -15.98 7.32
CA ASP A 84 -2.68 -15.93 8.77
C ASP A 84 -3.28 -14.58 9.20
N LEU A 85 -2.86 -13.50 8.53
CA LEU A 85 -3.28 -12.14 8.81
C LEU A 85 -3.57 -11.37 7.51
N VAL A 86 -4.69 -10.65 7.48
CA VAL A 86 -4.99 -9.65 6.44
C VAL A 86 -5.08 -8.27 7.08
N ILE A 87 -4.39 -7.31 6.49
CA ILE A 87 -4.48 -5.88 6.82
C ILE A 87 -5.19 -5.20 5.65
N ASP A 88 -6.49 -4.95 5.81
CA ASP A 88 -7.37 -4.48 4.73
C ASP A 88 -7.80 -3.01 4.91
N PHE A 89 -7.11 -2.12 4.20
CA PHE A 89 -7.48 -0.70 4.09
C PHE A 89 -8.54 -0.43 3.02
N SER A 90 -8.90 -1.44 2.21
CA SER A 90 -9.99 -1.33 1.24
C SER A 90 -11.35 -1.65 1.87
N GLN A 91 -11.34 -2.34 3.01
CA GLN A 91 -12.49 -2.87 3.73
C GLN A 91 -13.41 -3.79 2.91
N GLN A 92 -12.96 -4.26 1.75
CA GLN A 92 -13.79 -5.09 0.87
C GLN A 92 -14.02 -6.49 1.44
N GLY A 93 -13.16 -6.97 2.35
CA GLY A 93 -13.37 -8.24 3.04
C GLY A 93 -13.34 -9.46 2.11
N LEU A 94 -12.54 -9.40 1.04
CA LEU A 94 -12.52 -10.42 -0.01
C LEU A 94 -11.59 -11.60 0.28
N PHE A 95 -10.72 -11.51 1.29
CA PHE A 95 -9.59 -12.42 1.48
C PHE A 95 -9.88 -13.46 2.55
N LYS A 96 -9.44 -14.70 2.29
CA LYS A 96 -9.51 -15.79 3.26
C LYS A 96 -8.38 -15.64 4.27
N ALA A 97 -8.71 -15.40 5.54
CA ALA A 97 -7.71 -15.30 6.58
C ALA A 97 -8.20 -15.69 7.96
N SER A 98 -7.27 -16.12 8.81
CA SER A 98 -7.53 -16.43 10.21
C SER A 98 -7.86 -15.16 11.02
N LYS A 99 -7.15 -14.07 10.75
CA LYS A 99 -7.40 -12.74 11.33
C LYS A 99 -7.42 -11.69 10.23
N THR A 100 -8.38 -10.76 10.31
CA THR A 100 -8.45 -9.60 9.41
C THR A 100 -8.57 -8.33 10.22
N ILE A 101 -7.65 -7.40 10.03
CA ILE A 101 -7.70 -6.06 10.61
C ILE A 101 -8.12 -5.08 9.50
N LYS A 102 -9.18 -4.32 9.75
CA LYS A 102 -9.74 -3.36 8.79
C LYS A 102 -9.50 -1.92 9.24
N PHE A 103 -9.18 -1.04 8.30
CA PHE A 103 -9.02 0.40 8.54
C PHE A 103 -9.66 1.21 7.43
N ASP A 104 -10.13 2.41 7.76
CA ASP A 104 -10.85 3.28 6.81
C ASP A 104 -9.94 3.82 5.71
N SER A 105 -8.70 4.17 6.05
CA SER A 105 -7.70 4.66 5.11
C SER A 105 -6.32 4.69 5.75
N ILE A 106 -5.27 4.65 4.93
CA ILE A 106 -3.90 4.86 5.40
C ILE A 106 -3.78 6.29 5.94
N GLY A 107 -4.46 7.25 5.33
CA GLY A 107 -4.42 8.64 5.76
C GLY A 107 -5.02 8.91 7.15
N LEU A 108 -6.16 8.29 7.49
CA LEU A 108 -6.75 8.41 8.82
C LEU A 108 -5.82 7.82 9.87
N LEU A 109 -5.35 6.60 9.62
CA LEU A 109 -4.37 5.94 10.47
C LEU A 109 -3.10 6.80 10.60
N SER A 110 -2.63 7.41 9.52
CA SER A 110 -1.43 8.27 9.53
C SER A 110 -1.62 9.58 10.30
N LYS A 111 -2.83 10.01 10.63
CA LYS A 111 -3.10 11.27 11.33
C LYS A 111 -3.53 11.07 12.78
N ASN A 112 -4.27 10.01 13.10
CA ASN A 112 -4.78 9.76 14.45
C ASN A 112 -3.77 8.98 15.30
N LYS A 113 -3.35 9.51 16.44
CA LYS A 113 -2.33 8.90 17.31
C LYS A 113 -2.82 7.63 18.00
N GLU A 114 -4.06 7.61 18.48
CA GLU A 114 -4.66 6.46 19.17
C GLU A 114 -4.81 5.29 18.19
N LEU A 115 -5.41 5.55 17.02
CA LEU A 115 -5.56 4.52 15.97
C LEU A 115 -4.23 3.91 15.53
N LYS A 116 -3.14 4.70 15.46
CA LYS A 116 -1.80 4.14 15.18
C LYS A 116 -1.33 3.20 16.27
N GLN A 117 -1.50 3.60 17.52
CA GLN A 117 -1.04 2.81 18.65
C GLN A 117 -1.79 1.48 18.71
N ASP A 118 -3.10 1.51 18.53
CA ASP A 118 -3.94 0.32 18.51
C ASP A 118 -3.55 -0.60 17.35
N PHE A 119 -3.42 -0.04 16.14
CA PHE A 119 -2.98 -0.80 14.98
C PHE A 119 -1.61 -1.45 15.16
N TYR A 120 -0.62 -0.74 15.70
CA TYR A 120 0.71 -1.29 15.91
C TYR A 120 0.73 -2.35 17.02
N THR A 121 -0.12 -2.22 18.03
CA THR A 121 -0.29 -3.25 19.07
C THR A 121 -0.84 -4.54 18.46
N GLU A 122 -1.84 -4.43 17.58
CA GLU A 122 -2.43 -5.56 16.86
C GLU A 122 -1.47 -6.25 15.87
N LEU A 123 -0.45 -5.54 15.37
CA LEU A 123 0.57 -6.10 14.49
C LEU A 123 1.66 -6.89 15.23
N ILE A 124 1.87 -6.60 16.52
CA ILE A 124 2.94 -7.21 17.33
C ILE A 124 2.42 -8.43 18.10
N ASN A 125 1.12 -8.48 18.40
CA ASN A 125 0.44 -9.58 19.09
C ASN A 125 0.10 -10.75 18.17
#